data_AF-A0A0S7YWQ2-F1
#
_entry.id   AF-A0A0S7YWQ2-F1
#
_cell.length_a   1.000
_cell.length_b   1.000
_cell.length_c   1.000
_cell.angle_alpha   90.00
_cell.angle_beta   90.00
_cell.angle_gamma   90.00
#
_symmetry.space_group_name_H-M   'P 1'
#
loop_
_entity.id
_entity.type
_entity.pdbx_description
1 polymer ?
#
loop_
_entity_poly.entity_id
_entity_poly.type
_entity_poly.pdbx_seq_one_letter_code
_entity_poly.pdbx_strand_id
1 'polypeptide(L)' 'ERLRTLRRELADRQGVPAYIVFSDSVLVEIATRRPRDAGALLDVPGVGPAKLEKYGQRFLEAVAEVAER' A
#
# COMPACT_ATOMS: atom_id res chain seq x y z
N GLU A 1 9.67 6.79 -0.95
CA GLU A 1 10.04 6.33 0.42
C GLU A 1 8.84 6.17 1.35
N ARG A 2 7.88 7.10 1.36
CA ARG A 2 6.67 7.07 2.20
C ARG A 2 5.95 5.72 2.28
N LEU A 3 5.68 5.08 1.14
CA LEU A 3 4.99 3.78 1.11
C LEU A 3 5.78 2.66 1.80
N ARG A 4 7.12 2.68 1.72
CA ARG A 4 7.98 1.71 2.41
C ARG A 4 7.93 1.91 3.93
N THR A 5 7.95 3.17 4.36
CA THR A 5 7.82 3.53 5.78
C THR A 5 6.46 3.09 6.33
N LEU A 6 5.37 3.43 5.64
CA LEU A 6 4.02 3.00 6.03
C LEU A 6 3.92 1.47 6.14
N ARG A 7 4.45 0.74 5.15
CA ARG A 7 4.45 -0.72 5.18
C ARG A 7 5.16 -1.25 6.43
N ARG A 8 6.34 -0.71 6.76
CA ARG A 8 7.11 -1.12 7.94
C ARG A 8 6.32 -0.85 9.22
N GLU A 9 5.77 0.36 9.38
CA GLU A 9 4.95 0.72 10.54
C GLU A 9 3.75 -0.21 10.75
N LEU A 10 3.05 -0.57 9.68
CA LEU A 10 1.92 -1.49 9.74
C LEU A 10 2.33 -2.92 10.09
N ALA A 11 3.50 -3.34 9.64
CA ALA A 11 4.05 -4.66 9.90
C ALA A 11 4.54 -4.78 11.36
N ASP A 12 5.26 -3.76 11.83
CA ASP A 12 5.73 -3.66 13.22
C ASP A 12 4.56 -3.68 14.20
N ARG A 13 3.49 -2.92 13.94
CA ARG A 13 2.26 -2.92 14.76
C ARG A 13 1.57 -4.28 14.85
N GLN A 14 1.73 -5.11 13.83
CA GLN A 14 1.13 -6.44 13.77
C GLN A 14 2.09 -7.56 14.19
N GLY A 15 3.36 -7.24 14.47
CA GLY A 15 4.39 -8.24 14.77
C GLY A 15 4.68 -9.19 13.61
N VAL A 16 4.48 -8.73 12.36
CA VAL A 16 4.67 -9.55 11.15
C VAL A 16 5.78 -8.98 10.27
N PRO A 17 6.44 -9.80 9.43
CA PRO A 17 7.35 -9.29 8.42
C PRO A 17 6.66 -8.35 7.42
N ALA A 18 7.36 -7.31 6.96
CA ALA A 18 6.78 -6.28 6.07
C ALA A 18 6.15 -6.82 4.77
N TYR A 19 6.71 -7.89 4.20
CA TYR A 19 6.18 -8.50 2.97
C TYR A 19 4.77 -9.08 3.13
N ILE A 20 4.33 -9.36 4.37
CA ILE A 20 2.97 -9.83 4.67
C ILE A 20 1.92 -8.74 4.41
N VAL A 21 2.26 -7.48 4.68
CA VAL A 21 1.41 -6.32 4.34
C VAL A 21 1.33 -6.21 2.81
N PHE A 22 2.46 -5.93 2.16
CA PHE A 22 2.61 -5.96 0.71
C PHE A 22 4.02 -6.40 0.32
N SER A 23 4.15 -7.22 -0.72
CA SER A 23 5.46 -7.53 -1.31
C SER A 23 6.10 -6.27 -1.89
N ASP A 24 7.40 -6.33 -2.15
CA ASP A 24 8.12 -5.23 -2.80
C ASP A 24 7.54 -4.94 -4.20
N SER A 25 7.16 -5.98 -4.95
CA SER A 25 6.54 -5.83 -6.28
C SER A 25 5.22 -5.05 -6.21
N VAL A 26 4.35 -5.36 -5.25
CA VAL A 26 3.09 -4.64 -5.06
C VAL A 26 3.35 -3.18 -4.69
N LEU A 27 4.32 -2.92 -3.81
CA LEU A 27 4.72 -1.56 -3.45
C LEU A 27 5.20 -0.73 -4.64
N VAL A 28 6.00 -1.34 -5.52
CA VAL A 28 6.47 -0.71 -6.75
C VAL A 28 5.28 -0.42 -7.68
N GLU A 29 4.37 -1.36 -7.87
CA GLU A 29 3.18 -1.15 -8.69
C GLU A 29 2.27 -0.04 -8.15
N ILE A 30 2.04 0.02 -6.83
CA ILE A 30 1.28 1.11 -6.19
C ILE A 30 1.97 2.46 -6.46
N ALA A 31 3.30 2.52 -6.31
CA ALA A 31 4.06 3.75 -6.55
C ALA A 31 4.01 4.20 -8.03
N THR A 32 4.02 3.25 -8.96
CA THR A 32 3.96 3.49 -10.39
C THR A 32 2.57 3.92 -10.85
N ARG A 33 1.54 3.18 -10.45
CA ARG A 33 0.14 3.40 -10.88
C ARG A 33 -0.54 4.55 -10.15
N ARG A 34 -0.07 4.91 -8.95
CA ARG A 34 -0.62 5.97 -8.09
C ARG A 34 -2.15 5.93 -7.98
N PRO A 35 -2.72 4.82 -7.50
CA PRO A 35 -4.18 4.66 -7.39
C PRO A 35 -4.78 5.75 -6.51
N ARG A 36 -5.96 6.26 -6.91
CA ARG A 36 -6.66 7.37 -6.25
C ARG A 36 -7.92 6.94 -5.50
N ASP A 37 -8.31 5.68 -5.65
CA ASP A 37 -9.46 5.09 -4.99
C ASP A 37 -9.27 3.57 -4.78
N ALA A 38 -10.23 2.96 -4.07
CA ALA A 38 -10.20 1.55 -3.73
C ALA A 38 -10.24 0.62 -4.95
N GLY A 39 -10.95 1.00 -6.02
CA GLY A 39 -11.03 0.21 -7.25
C GLY A 39 -9.69 0.17 -7.98
N ALA A 40 -9.09 1.34 -8.17
CA ALA A 40 -7.75 1.46 -8.75
C ALA A 40 -6.68 0.73 -7.93
N LEU A 41 -6.83 0.68 -6.61
CA LEU A 41 -5.93 -0.09 -5.75
C LEU A 41 -6.15 -1.60 -5.88
N LEU A 42 -7.40 -2.06 -6.10
CA LEU A 42 -7.73 -3.47 -6.34
C LEU A 42 -7.22 -3.97 -7.69
N ASP A 43 -7.10 -3.08 -8.68
CA ASP A 43 -6.51 -3.38 -9.99
C ASP A 43 -4.98 -3.58 -9.95
N VAL A 44 -4.34 -3.32 -8.80
CA VAL A 44 -2.92 -3.58 -8.61
C VAL A 44 -2.68 -5.08 -8.40
N PRO A 45 -1.87 -5.74 -9.25
CA PRO A 45 -1.56 -7.16 -9.09
C PRO A 45 -0.99 -7.47 -7.72
N GLY A 46 -1.61 -8.40 -6.97
CA GLY A 46 -1.20 -8.76 -5.62
C GLY A 46 -1.88 -7.97 -4.49
N VAL A 47 -2.77 -7.04 -4.83
CA VAL A 47 -3.75 -6.46 -3.89
C VAL A 47 -5.06 -7.23 -4.01
N GLY A 48 -5.39 -7.98 -2.96
CA GLY A 48 -6.68 -8.66 -2.85
C GLY A 48 -7.65 -7.91 -1.93
N PRO A 49 -8.95 -8.27 -1.92
CA PRO A 49 -9.98 -7.63 -1.09
C PRO A 49 -9.61 -7.54 0.40
N ALA A 50 -9.03 -8.60 0.96
CA ALA A 50 -8.61 -8.61 2.38
C ALA A 50 -7.50 -7.59 2.69
N LYS A 51 -6.58 -7.34 1.74
CA LYS A 51 -5.52 -6.33 1.91
C LYS A 51 -6.07 -4.92 1.68
N LEU A 52 -6.99 -4.78 0.73
CA LEU A 52 -7.71 -3.53 0.47
C LEU A 52 -8.49 -3.09 1.71
N GLU A 53 -9.23 -3.99 2.34
CA GLU A 53 -9.98 -3.71 3.57
C GLU A 53 -9.06 -3.29 4.72
N LYS A 54 -7.96 -4.02 4.93
CA LYS A 54 -7.05 -3.76 6.06
C LYS A 54 -6.16 -2.54 5.88
N TYR A 55 -5.66 -2.30 4.67
CA TYR A 55 -4.58 -1.34 4.42
C TYR A 55 -4.91 -0.29 3.37
N GLY A 56 -5.98 -0.48 2.60
CA GLY A 56 -6.27 0.30 1.40
C GLY A 56 -6.31 1.80 1.65
N GLN A 57 -7.11 2.21 2.63
CA GLN A 57 -7.27 3.63 2.97
C GLN A 57 -5.92 4.30 3.31
N ARG A 58 -5.10 3.65 4.13
CA ARG A 58 -3.77 4.18 4.54
C ARG A 58 -2.83 4.31 3.34
N PHE A 59 -2.86 3.34 2.42
CA PHE A 59 -2.02 3.38 1.24
C PHE A 59 -2.48 4.43 0.23
N LEU A 60 -3.79 4.63 0.07
CA LEU A 60 -4.34 5.71 -0.76
C LEU A 60 -3.95 7.09 -0.22
N GLU A 61 -4.05 7.30 1.10
CA GLU A 61 -3.58 8.52 1.77
C GLU A 61 -2.08 8.74 1.52
N ALA A 62 -1.25 7.71 1.71
CA ALA A 62 0.18 7.80 1.49
C ALA A 62 0.55 8.05 0.01
N VAL A 63 -0.23 7.55 -0.95
CA VAL A 63 -0.05 7.86 -2.38
C VAL A 63 -0.41 9.32 -2.65
N ALA A 64 -1.50 9.83 -2.07
CA ALA A 64 -1.91 11.22 -2.23
C ALA A 64 -0.86 12.20 -1.69
N GLU A 65 -0.32 11.95 -0.49
CA GLU A 65 0.74 12.77 0.12
C GLU A 65 2.01 12.86 -0.73
N VAL A 66 2.34 11.81 -1.50
CA VAL A 66 3.50 11.80 -2.40
C VAL A 66 3.20 12.50 -3.73
N ALA A 67 1.95 12.53 -4.17
CA ALA A 67 1.56 13.18 -5.42
C ALA A 67 1.48 14.71 -5.30
N GLU A 68 1.31 15.22 -4.08
CA GLU A 68 1.24 16.66 -3.77
C GLU A 68 2.62 17.28 -3.49
N ARG A 69 3.69 16.49 -3.60
CA ARG A 69 5.09 16.90 -3.45
C ARG A 69 5.81 16.85 -4.79
#